data_AF-A0A060UXK1-F1
#
_entry.id   AF-A0A060UXK1-F1
#
_cell.length_a   1.000
_cell.length_b   1.000
_cell.length_c   1.000
_cell.angle_alpha   90.00
_cell.angle_beta   90.00
_cell.angle_gamma   90.00
#
_symmetry.space_group_name_H-M   'P 1'
#
loop_
_entity.id
_entity.type
_entity.pdbx_description
1 polymer ?
#
loop_
_entity_poly.entity_id
_entity_poly.type
_entity_poly.pdbx_seq_one_letter_code
_entity_poly.pdbx_strand_id
1 'polypeptide(L)' 'MSRKIILIKQELLLLVYELNRSGLLAENEKIRPILAQLEKLLLCDLSPSTNDSVKN' A
#
# COMPACT_ATOMS: atom_id res chain seq x y z
N MET A 1 -1.57 -2.44 16.10
CA MET A 1 -2.16 -3.25 15.01
C MET A 1 -1.70 -4.70 15.16
N SER A 2 -2.56 -5.70 14.91
CA SER A 2 -2.17 -7.11 15.04
C SER A 2 -1.11 -7.50 14.00
N ARG A 3 -0.13 -8.32 14.37
CA ARG A 3 0.95 -8.78 13.47
C ARG A 3 0.40 -9.44 12.20
N LYS A 4 -0.70 -10.19 12.31
CA LYS A 4 -1.41 -10.78 11.15
C LYS A 4 -1.93 -9.71 10.18
N ILE A 5 -2.48 -8.62 10.70
CA ILE A 5 -3.03 -7.52 9.89
C ILE A 5 -1.92 -6.77 9.16
N ILE A 6 -0.78 -6.55 9.82
CA ILE A 6 0.38 -5.90 9.21
C ILE A 6 0.90 -6.72 8.02
N LEU A 7 1.04 -8.04 8.19
CA LEU A 7 1.50 -8.94 7.13
C LEU A 7 0.55 -8.93 5.93
N ILE A 8 -0.77 -8.99 6.16
CA ILE A 8 -1.78 -8.92 5.09
C ILE A 8 -1.66 -7.60 4.31
N LYS A 9 -1.46 -6.47 5.00
CA LYS A 9 -1.31 -5.17 4.33
C LYS A 9 -0.02 -5.08 3.51
N GLN A 10 1.07 -5.66 3.99
CA GLN A 10 2.34 -5.73 3.25
C GLN A 10 2.23 -6.62 2.01
N GLU A 11 1.60 -7.80 2.12
CA GLU A 11 1.34 -8.68 0.97
C GLU A 11 0.45 -8.00 -0.07
N LEU A 12 -0.59 -7.28 0.37
CA LEU A 12 -1.46 -6.53 -0.54
C LEU A 12 -0.70 -5.42 -1.26
N LEU A 13 0.18 -4.69 -0.56
CA LEU A 13 1.00 -3.64 -1.16
C LEU A 13 1.96 -4.22 -2.22
N LEU A 14 2.57 -5.37 -1.94
CA LEU A 14 3.43 -6.07 -2.89
C LEU A 14 2.66 -6.48 -4.14
N LEU A 15 1.47 -7.03 -3.98
CA LEU A 15 0.62 -7.43 -5.10
C LEU A 15 0.24 -6.24 -5.99
N VAL A 16 -0.11 -5.10 -5.40
CA VAL A 16 -0.42 -3.87 -6.15
C VAL A 16 0.80 -3.42 -6.96
N TYR A 17 2.00 -3.46 -6.36
CA TYR A 17 3.24 -3.10 -7.04
C TYR A 17 3.55 -4.04 -8.22
N GLU A 18 3.48 -5.35 -8.02
CA GLU A 18 3.74 -6.35 -9.06
C GLU A 18 2.75 -6.24 -10.21
N LEU A 19 1.47 -6.05 -9.90
CA LEU A 19 0.42 -5.85 -10.90
C LEU A 19 0.67 -4.58 -11.71
N ASN A 20 1.05 -3.47 -11.06
CA ASN A 20 1.37 -2.22 -11.74
C ASN A 20 2.62 -2.37 -12.64
N ARG A 21 3.63 -3.12 -12.19
CA ARG A 21 4.86 -3.40 -12.96
C ARG A 21 4.65 -4.34 -14.13
N SER A 22 3.71 -5.28 -14.05
CA SER A 22 3.46 -6.30 -15.06
C SER A 22 2.97 -5.76 -16.42
N GLY A 23 2.46 -4.52 -16.45
CA GLY A 23 1.84 -3.95 -17.65
C GLY A 23 0.45 -4.49 -17.97
N LEU A 24 -0.08 -5.45 -17.19
CA LEU A 24 -1.43 -6.01 -17.35
C LEU A 24 -2.55 -4.96 -17.26
N LEU A 25 -2.28 -3.83 -16.64
CA LEU A 25 -3.21 -2.72 -16.49
C LEU A 25 -3.25 -1.78 -17.69
N ALA A 26 -2.44 -2.01 -18.73
CA ALA A 26 -2.42 -1.16 -19.93
C ALA A 26 -3.80 -1.11 -20.61
N GLU A 27 -4.53 -2.22 -20.64
CA GLU A 27 -5.89 -2.30 -21.19
C GLU A 27 -6.98 -1.90 -20.18
N ASN A 28 -6.62 -1.75 -18.90
CA ASN A 28 -7.55 -1.49 -17.79
C ASN A 28 -7.33 -0.10 -17.18
N GLU A 29 -7.40 0.92 -18.02
CA GLU A 29 -7.07 2.30 -17.67
C GLU A 29 -7.83 2.86 -16.46
N LYS A 30 -9.09 2.42 -16.28
CA LYS A 30 -9.96 2.83 -15.17
C LYS A 30 -9.52 2.26 -13.81
N ILE A 31 -8.76 1.16 -13.79
CA ILE A 31 -8.32 0.49 -12.57
C ILE A 31 -7.04 1.13 -12.02
N ARG A 32 -6.19 1.70 -12.88
CA ARG A 32 -4.95 2.40 -12.51
C ARG A 32 -5.12 3.45 -11.40
N PRO A 33 -6.09 4.39 -11.48
CA PRO A 33 -6.27 5.37 -10.41
C PRO A 33 -6.73 4.74 -9.08
N ILE A 34 -7.49 3.65 -9.12
CA ILE A 34 -7.94 2.94 -7.92
C ILE A 34 -6.74 2.27 -7.22
N LEU A 35 -5.87 1.61 -7.99
CA LEU A 35 -4.66 0.97 -7.47
C LEU A 35 -3.67 1.99 -6.90
N ALA A 36 -3.51 3.14 -7.55
CA ALA A 36 -2.67 4.22 -7.02
C ALA A 36 -3.20 4.78 -5.69
N GLN A 37 -4.53 4.90 -5.54
CA GLN A 37 -5.14 5.31 -4.26
C GLN A 37 -4.94 4.24 -3.17
N LEU A 38 -5.10 2.96 -3.53
CA LEU A 38 -4.89 1.84 -2.60
C LEU A 38 -3.44 1.76 -2.13
N GLU A 39 -2.47 1.89 -3.04
CA GLU A 39 -1.04 1.95 -2.72
C GLU A 39 -0.74 3.07 -1.73
N LYS A 40 -1.24 4.29 -2.00
CA LYS A 40 -1.07 5.44 -1.10
C LYS A 40 -1.63 5.16 0.29
N LEU A 41 -2.82 4.59 0.38
CA LEU A 41 -3.46 4.27 1.67
C LEU A 41 -2.64 3.25 2.46
N LEU A 42 -2.17 2.19 1.80
CA LEU A 42 -1.35 1.13 2.41
C LEU A 42 0.01 1.69 2.88
N LEU A 43 0.63 2.55 2.09
CA LEU A 43 1.88 3.22 2.48
C LEU A 43 1.67 4.14 3.69
N CYS A 44 0.59 4.93 3.73
CA CYS A 44 0.28 5.77 4.88
C CYS A 44 0.04 4.94 6.16
N ASP A 45 -0.70 3.84 6.05
CA ASP A 45 -1.02 2.97 7.19
C ASP A 45 0.19 2.18 7.70
N LEU A 46 1.08 1.74 6.80
CA LEU A 46 2.31 1.02 7.15
C LEU A 46 3.46 1.95 7.53
N SER A 47 3.36 3.25 7.25
CA SER A 47 4.40 4.21 7.62
C SER A 47 4.46 4.36 9.14
N PRO A 48 5.67 4.38 9.73
CA PRO A 48 5.82 4.75 11.13
C PRO A 48 5.21 6.14 11.34
N SER A 49 4.22 6.25 12.23
CA SER A 49 3.72 7.57 12.64
C SER A 49 4.87 8.28 13.34
N THR A 50 5.34 9.41 12.80
CA THR A 50 6.42 10.21 13.38
C THR A 50 6.06 10.88 14.72
N ASN A 51 4.93 10.51 15.33
CA ASN A 51 4.42 11.10 16.56
C ASN A 51 5.10 10.59 17.84
N ASP A 52 5.95 9.57 17.77
CA ASP A 52 6.71 9.07 18.94
C ASP A 52 8.00 9.87 19.24
N SER A 53 8.14 11.09 18.70
CA SER A 53 9.35 11.91 18.83
C SER A 53 9.33 12.93 19.99
N VAL A 54 8.31 12.93 20.87
CA VAL A 54 8.29 13.83 22.03
C VAL A 54 7.90 13.06 23.30
N LYS A 55 8.89 12.38 23.89
CA LYS A 55 8.86 12.01 25.31
C LYS A 55 10.21 12.40 25.91
N ASN A 56 10.15 13.51 26.66
CA ASN A 56 11.08 14.08 27.65
C ASN A 56 12.58 13.75 27.52
#